data_AF-A0A2G8RMP4-F1
#
_entry.id   AF-A0A2G8RMP4-F1
#
_cell.length_a   1.000
_cell.length_b   1.000
_cell.length_c   1.000
_cell.angle_alpha   90.00
_cell.angle_beta   90.00
_cell.angle_gamma   90.00
#
_symmetry.space_group_name_H-M   'P 1'
#
loop_
_entity.id
_entity.type
_entity.pdbx_description
1 polymer ?
#
loop_
_entity_poly.entity_id
_entity_poly.type
_entity_poly.pdbx_seq_one_letter_code
_entity_poly.pdbx_strand_id
1 'polypeptide(L)'
;MVLVVFSTLLYFAERGTWDQTLGVFLNSDGDPSQFASIPAAGWFVIVTITTVGYGEITPRSFLGRVITLPLLVFGLLLIALPTFVLGREFSIVWEFMEEAQVSLPLSSSAEQPLTLKPEQKTREQDEQIDPFHDPLASPLLAARRPPEIATTTSLWRHAPEEISRPRATRVASISSNAPGPLDSTAAHNETSAELRAHLSELRAKVDRQEEMLRRIMAAVEGRQAQHRDAAGQEGSRSR
;
A
#
# COMPACT_ATOMS: atom_id res chain seq x y z
N MET A 1 -21.29 -12.98 9.10
CA MET A 1 -22.70 -12.72 9.46
C MET A 1 -23.65 -12.94 8.29
N VAL A 2 -23.45 -12.27 7.14
CA VAL A 2 -24.28 -12.44 5.92
C VAL A 2 -24.48 -13.91 5.55
N LEU A 3 -23.39 -14.68 5.44
CA LEU A 3 -23.44 -16.11 5.09
C LEU A 3 -24.36 -16.91 6.02
N VAL A 4 -24.21 -16.75 7.33
CA VAL A 4 -24.98 -17.50 8.34
C VAL A 4 -26.46 -17.14 8.27
N VAL A 5 -26.78 -15.85 8.12
CA VAL A 5 -28.17 -15.36 8.03
C VAL A 5 -28.86 -15.91 6.78
N PHE A 6 -28.25 -15.75 5.61
CA PHE A 6 -28.84 -16.23 4.35
C PHE A 6 -28.90 -17.76 4.27
N SER A 7 -27.88 -18.45 4.79
CA SER A 7 -27.85 -19.91 4.88
C SER A 7 -28.99 -20.44 5.76
N THR A 8 -29.22 -19.82 6.92
CA THR A 8 -30.32 -20.20 7.81
C THR A 8 -31.68 -19.89 7.16
N LEU A 9 -31.86 -18.71 6.56
CA LEU A 9 -33.09 -18.34 5.87
C LEU A 9 -33.42 -19.28 4.70
N LEU A 10 -32.44 -19.59 3.85
CA LEU A 10 -32.63 -20.51 2.72
C LEU A 10 -32.92 -21.92 3.20
N TYR A 11 -32.24 -22.40 4.24
CA TYR A 11 -32.54 -23.70 4.83
C TYR A 11 -34.00 -23.78 5.31
N PHE A 12 -34.51 -22.76 5.99
CA PHE A 12 -35.91 -22.74 6.42
C PHE A 12 -36.89 -22.60 5.24
N ALA A 13 -36.52 -21.88 4.18
CA ALA A 13 -37.36 -21.70 2.99
C ALA A 13 -37.43 -22.95 2.09
N GLU A 14 -36.38 -23.78 2.08
CA GLU A 14 -36.23 -24.95 1.20
C GLU A 14 -36.26 -26.31 1.94
N ARG A 15 -36.47 -26.32 3.27
CA ARG A 15 -36.54 -27.57 4.06
C ARG A 15 -37.64 -28.51 3.56
N GLY A 16 -38.71 -27.98 2.98
CA GLY A 16 -39.79 -28.77 2.40
C GLY A 16 -40.60 -29.57 3.44
N THR A 17 -41.33 -30.57 2.96
CA THR A 17 -42.17 -31.45 3.80
C THR A 17 -41.46 -32.76 4.08
N TRP A 18 -41.59 -33.26 5.31
CA TRP A 18 -41.05 -34.57 5.70
C TRP A 18 -41.93 -35.70 5.15
N ASP A 19 -41.35 -36.63 4.40
CA ASP A 19 -42.02 -37.85 3.97
C ASP A 19 -41.57 -39.03 4.85
N GLN A 20 -42.53 -39.63 5.56
CA GLN A 20 -42.30 -40.76 6.45
C GLN A 20 -41.93 -42.05 5.71
N THR A 21 -42.32 -42.17 4.44
CA THR A 21 -42.13 -43.37 3.62
C THR A 21 -40.71 -43.48 3.10
N LEU A 22 -40.11 -42.35 2.74
CA LEU A 22 -38.75 -42.26 2.18
C LEU A 22 -37.71 -41.82 3.23
N GLY A 23 -38.15 -41.32 4.39
CA GLY A 23 -37.24 -40.85 5.45
C GLY A 23 -36.40 -39.65 5.04
N VAL A 24 -36.88 -38.86 4.09
CA VAL A 24 -36.19 -37.68 3.55
C VAL A 24 -37.15 -36.50 3.43
N PHE A 25 -36.59 -35.30 3.42
CA PHE A 25 -37.35 -34.09 3.10
C PHE A 25 -37.58 -34.00 1.60
N LEU A 26 -38.81 -33.71 1.18
CA LEU A 26 -39.17 -33.48 -0.23
C LEU A 26 -39.39 -31.98 -0.49
N ASN A 27 -38.90 -31.53 -1.64
CA ASN A 27 -39.19 -30.20 -2.16
C ASN A 27 -40.62 -30.11 -2.69
N SER A 28 -41.04 -28.91 -3.11
CA SER A 28 -42.33 -28.66 -3.76
C SER A 28 -42.58 -29.52 -5.01
N ASP A 29 -41.52 -29.99 -5.65
CA ASP A 29 -41.57 -30.74 -6.91
C ASP A 29 -41.60 -32.27 -6.69
N GLY A 30 -41.54 -32.74 -5.44
CA GLY A 30 -41.51 -34.16 -5.07
C GLY A 30 -40.11 -34.81 -5.06
N ASP A 31 -39.08 -34.07 -5.45
CA ASP A 31 -37.69 -34.50 -5.38
C ASP A 31 -37.10 -34.35 -3.96
N PRO A 32 -36.10 -35.17 -3.57
CA PRO A 32 -35.38 -35.00 -2.32
C PRO A 32 -34.79 -33.58 -2.16
N SER A 33 -34.90 -33.01 -0.96
CA SER A 33 -34.36 -31.69 -0.65
C SER A 33 -32.84 -31.70 -0.70
N GLN A 34 -32.31 -30.78 -1.49
CA GLN A 34 -30.87 -30.54 -1.61
C GLN A 34 -30.33 -29.73 -0.42
N PHE A 35 -31.22 -29.13 0.38
CA PHE A 35 -30.92 -28.32 1.54
C PHE A 35 -31.03 -29.14 2.84
N ALA A 36 -30.26 -30.23 2.95
CA ALA A 36 -30.35 -31.16 4.08
C ALA A 36 -29.94 -30.56 5.45
N SER A 37 -29.05 -29.55 5.44
CA SER A 37 -28.54 -28.93 6.67
C SER A 37 -28.16 -27.46 6.43
N ILE A 38 -28.00 -26.70 7.52
CA ILE A 38 -27.55 -25.29 7.44
C ILE A 38 -26.18 -25.19 6.73
N PRO A 39 -25.15 -26.00 7.04
CA PRO A 39 -23.89 -25.96 6.30
C PRO A 39 -24.04 -26.26 4.80
N ALA A 40 -24.94 -27.17 4.41
CA ALA A 40 -25.22 -27.44 3.01
C ALA A 40 -25.85 -26.22 2.30
N ALA A 41 -26.78 -25.52 2.96
CA ALA A 41 -27.27 -24.24 2.48
C ALA A 41 -26.16 -23.17 2.42
N GLY A 42 -25.22 -23.22 3.37
CA GLY A 42 -24.04 -22.36 3.40
C GLY A 42 -23.14 -22.54 2.18
N TRP A 43 -22.97 -23.76 1.69
CA TRP A 43 -22.24 -24.04 0.46
C TRP A 43 -22.85 -23.32 -0.75
N PHE A 44 -24.17 -23.44 -0.94
CA PHE A 44 -24.88 -22.70 -1.99
C PHE A 44 -24.68 -21.18 -1.85
N VAL A 45 -24.79 -20.65 -0.63
CA VAL A 45 -24.61 -19.22 -0.36
C VAL A 45 -23.19 -18.75 -0.71
N ILE A 46 -22.16 -19.53 -0.38
CA ILE A 46 -20.76 -19.22 -0.72
C ILE A 46 -20.58 -19.17 -2.24
N VAL A 47 -20.99 -20.23 -2.94
CA VAL A 47 -20.88 -20.37 -4.40
C VAL A 47 -21.66 -19.26 -5.14
N THR A 48 -22.77 -18.81 -4.56
CA THR A 48 -23.58 -17.71 -5.11
C THR A 48 -22.92 -16.35 -4.88
N ILE A 49 -22.41 -16.07 -3.67
CA ILE A 49 -21.74 -14.81 -3.34
C ILE A 49 -20.47 -14.64 -4.18
N THR A 50 -19.73 -15.73 -4.43
CA THR A 50 -18.54 -15.72 -5.29
C THR A 50 -18.88 -15.74 -6.78
N THR A 51 -20.16 -15.69 -7.15
CA THR A 51 -20.66 -15.70 -8.54
C THR A 51 -20.24 -16.94 -9.36
N VAL A 52 -19.84 -18.03 -8.71
CA VAL A 52 -19.42 -19.27 -9.38
C VAL A 52 -20.63 -20.03 -9.93
N GLY A 53 -21.66 -20.23 -9.11
CA GLY A 53 -22.95 -20.76 -9.54
C GLY A 53 -22.90 -22.12 -10.26
N TYR A 54 -22.34 -23.16 -9.65
CA TYR A 54 -22.28 -24.51 -10.24
C TYR A 54 -23.66 -25.08 -10.61
N GLY A 55 -24.71 -24.67 -9.90
CA GLY A 55 -26.10 -25.09 -10.17
C GLY A 55 -26.42 -26.51 -9.67
N GLU A 56 -25.54 -27.09 -8.87
CA GLU A 56 -25.70 -28.39 -8.21
C GLU A 56 -26.71 -28.35 -7.08
N ILE A 57 -26.80 -27.21 -6.38
CA ILE A 57 -27.84 -26.91 -5.40
C ILE A 57 -28.52 -25.64 -5.86
N THR A 58 -29.84 -25.63 -5.97
CA THR A 58 -30.59 -24.42 -6.37
C THR A 58 -31.94 -24.40 -5.65
N PRO A 59 -32.36 -23.23 -5.11
CA PRO A 59 -33.66 -23.09 -4.48
C PRO A 59 -34.79 -23.35 -5.49
N ARG A 60 -35.66 -24.32 -5.16
CA ARG A 60 -36.80 -24.69 -5.98
C ARG A 60 -38.07 -23.99 -5.53
N SER A 61 -38.18 -23.69 -4.24
CA SER A 61 -39.31 -22.97 -3.66
C SER A 61 -39.38 -21.53 -4.16
N PHE A 62 -40.60 -21.03 -4.31
CA PHE A 62 -40.85 -19.62 -4.65
C PHE A 62 -40.18 -18.68 -3.63
N LEU A 63 -40.27 -19.02 -2.34
CA LEU A 63 -39.70 -18.21 -1.26
C LEU A 63 -38.17 -18.21 -1.30
N GLY A 64 -37.55 -19.36 -1.56
CA GLY A 64 -36.09 -19.48 -1.68
C GLY A 64 -35.53 -18.66 -2.85
N ARG A 65 -36.23 -18.64 -3.99
CA ARG A 65 -35.88 -17.78 -5.13
C ARG A 65 -35.92 -16.29 -4.77
N VAL A 66 -36.97 -15.85 -4.07
CA VAL A 66 -37.09 -14.45 -3.62
C VAL A 66 -35.96 -14.06 -2.66
N ILE A 67 -35.56 -14.95 -1.74
CA ILE A 67 -34.45 -14.72 -0.81
C ILE A 67 -33.10 -14.69 -1.54
N THR A 68 -32.98 -15.38 -2.66
CA THR A 68 -31.74 -15.47 -3.45
C THR A 68 -31.46 -14.20 -4.25
N LEU A 69 -32.49 -13.42 -4.62
CA LEU A 69 -32.33 -12.15 -5.32
C LEU A 69 -31.50 -11.12 -4.54
N PRO A 70 -31.84 -10.75 -3.28
CA PRO A 70 -31.01 -9.84 -2.51
C PRO A 70 -29.66 -10.45 -2.18
N LEU A 71 -29.55 -11.78 -2.02
CA LEU A 71 -28.28 -12.46 -1.81
C LEU A 71 -27.29 -12.19 -2.96
N LEU A 72 -27.75 -12.25 -4.22
CA LEU A 72 -26.93 -11.94 -5.39
C LEU A 72 -26.43 -10.48 -5.36
N VAL A 73 -27.31 -9.54 -5.04
CA VAL A 73 -26.96 -8.11 -4.93
C VAL A 73 -25.91 -7.91 -3.83
N PHE A 74 -26.15 -8.45 -2.64
CA PHE A 74 -25.18 -8.38 -1.54
C PHE A 74 -23.85 -9.03 -1.89
N GLY A 75 -23.85 -10.17 -2.60
CA GLY A 75 -22.63 -10.83 -3.04
C GLY A 75 -21.77 -9.94 -3.94
N LEU A 76 -22.39 -9.27 -4.90
CA LEU A 76 -21.70 -8.33 -5.78
C LEU A 76 -21.14 -7.12 -5.01
N LEU A 77 -21.92 -6.57 -4.07
CA LEU A 77 -21.47 -5.48 -3.20
C LEU A 77 -20.27 -5.87 -2.33
N LEU A 78 -20.23 -7.12 -1.84
CA LEU A 78 -19.13 -7.63 -1.03
C LEU A 78 -17.83 -7.76 -1.82
N ILE A 79 -17.90 -8.14 -3.10
CA ILE A 79 -16.72 -8.23 -3.97
C ILE A 79 -16.29 -6.82 -4.43
N ALA A 80 -17.24 -5.92 -4.67
CA ALA A 80 -16.95 -4.57 -5.16
C ALA A 80 -16.08 -3.74 -4.21
N LEU A 81 -16.29 -3.83 -2.89
CA LEU A 81 -15.55 -3.04 -1.90
C LEU A 81 -14.03 -3.31 -1.90
N PRO A 82 -13.54 -4.56 -1.73
CA PRO A 82 -12.10 -4.83 -1.77
C PRO A 82 -11.50 -4.53 -3.15
N THR A 83 -12.22 -4.83 -4.24
CA THR A 83 -11.78 -4.49 -5.61
C THR A 83 -11.61 -2.98 -5.78
N PHE A 84 -12.53 -2.16 -5.26
CA PHE A 84 -12.43 -0.70 -5.34
C PHE A 84 -11.25 -0.16 -4.54
N VAL A 85 -11.00 -0.69 -3.33
CA VAL A 85 -9.86 -0.29 -2.50
C VAL A 85 -8.53 -0.65 -3.19
N LEU A 86 -8.43 -1.86 -3.75
CA LEU A 86 -7.26 -2.30 -4.52
C LEU A 86 -7.04 -1.42 -5.75
N GLY A 87 -8.09 -1.15 -6.53
CA GLY A 87 -8.00 -0.32 -7.73
C GLY A 87 -7.50 1.09 -7.46
N ARG A 88 -7.91 1.70 -6.34
CA ARG A 88 -7.41 3.01 -5.91
C ARG A 88 -5.91 3.00 -5.65
N GLU A 89 -5.40 1.97 -4.97
CA GLU A 89 -3.97 1.87 -4.67
C GLU A 89 -3.15 1.68 -5.95
N PHE A 90 -3.63 0.84 -6.88
CA PHE A 90 -2.98 0.66 -8.17
C PHE A 90 -2.95 1.95 -8.99
N SER A 91 -4.01 2.76 -8.98
CA SER A 91 -4.03 4.06 -9.68
C SER A 91 -2.94 4.99 -9.16
N ILE A 92 -2.81 5.11 -7.83
CA ILE A 92 -1.81 5.97 -7.19
C ILE A 92 -0.39 5.55 -7.57
N VAL A 93 -0.10 4.24 -7.53
CA VAL A 93 1.22 3.72 -7.92
C VAL A 93 1.47 3.89 -9.41
N TRP A 94 0.46 3.70 -10.25
CA TRP A 94 0.58 3.85 -11.70
C TRP A 94 0.92 5.29 -12.09
N GLU A 95 0.25 6.27 -11.48
CA GLU A 95 0.53 7.70 -11.69
C GLU A 95 1.97 8.06 -11.27
N PHE A 96 2.43 7.56 -10.13
CA PHE A 96 3.83 7.75 -9.69
C PHE A 96 4.85 7.12 -10.65
N MET A 97 4.55 5.93 -11.20
CA MET A 97 5.42 5.27 -12.16
C MET A 97 5.46 5.98 -13.52
N GLU A 98 4.32 6.52 -13.97
CA GLU A 98 4.21 7.29 -15.21
C GLU A 98 5.01 8.60 -15.14
N GLU A 99 4.91 9.33 -14.03
CA GLU A 99 5.73 10.52 -13.78
C GLU A 99 7.24 10.20 -13.76
N ALA A 100 7.62 9.08 -13.13
CA ALA A 100 9.02 8.63 -13.11
C ALA A 100 9.53 8.25 -14.52
N GLN A 101 8.68 7.69 -15.38
CA GLN A 101 9.05 7.27 -16.73
C GLN A 101 9.12 8.46 -17.71
N VAL A 102 8.21 9.43 -17.59
CA VAL A 102 8.26 10.68 -18.38
C VAL A 102 9.50 11.51 -18.03
N SER A 103 10.01 11.40 -16.80
CA SER A 103 11.24 12.04 -16.37
C SER A 103 12.54 11.37 -16.86
N LEU A 104 12.44 10.28 -17.62
CA LEU A 104 13.57 9.66 -18.33
C LEU A 104 13.56 10.10 -19.81
N PRO A 105 14.10 11.29 -20.14
CA PRO A 105 14.42 11.57 -21.54
C PRO A 105 15.46 10.54 -21.99
N LEU A 106 15.41 10.17 -23.28
CA LEU A 106 16.32 9.25 -23.96
C LEU A 106 17.80 9.67 -23.89
N SER A 107 18.41 9.73 -22.70
CA SER A 107 19.82 10.02 -22.51
C SER A 107 20.71 8.79 -22.74
N SER A 108 20.16 7.68 -23.27
CA SER A 108 20.91 6.47 -23.61
C SER A 108 21.28 6.35 -25.10
N SER A 109 21.17 7.42 -25.91
CA SER A 109 21.46 7.33 -27.36
C SER A 109 22.52 8.27 -27.92
N ALA A 110 23.25 9.04 -27.11
CA ALA A 110 24.33 9.86 -27.66
C ALA A 110 25.51 10.01 -26.71
N GLU A 111 26.31 8.95 -26.54
CA GLU A 111 27.77 9.09 -26.64
C GLU A 111 28.43 7.71 -26.71
N GLN A 112 28.98 7.38 -27.88
CA GLN A 112 30.29 6.74 -27.92
C GLN A 112 31.08 7.19 -29.16
N PRO A 113 32.36 7.59 -28.99
CA PRO A 113 33.12 8.34 -29.98
C PRO A 113 34.01 7.41 -30.80
N LEU A 114 34.17 7.69 -32.10
CA LEU A 114 35.39 7.52 -32.90
C LEU A 114 35.03 7.62 -34.39
N THR A 115 35.50 8.66 -35.08
CA THR A 115 36.50 8.53 -36.15
C THR A 115 36.77 9.89 -36.82
N LEU A 116 38.05 10.10 -37.06
CA LEU A 116 38.73 11.28 -37.57
C LEU A 116 38.34 11.62 -39.01
N LYS A 117 38.18 12.92 -39.34
CA LYS A 117 39.04 13.65 -40.31
C LYS A 117 38.63 15.13 -40.51
N PRO A 118 39.61 15.99 -40.85
CA PRO A 118 39.43 17.43 -40.96
C PRO A 118 38.95 17.81 -42.37
N GLU A 119 38.17 18.88 -42.51
CA GLU A 119 38.33 19.91 -43.56
C GLU A 119 37.09 20.79 -43.72
N GLN A 120 37.36 22.10 -43.78
CA GLN A 120 36.76 23.10 -44.67
C GLN A 120 35.29 23.51 -44.40
N LYS A 121 34.88 24.78 -44.50
CA LYS A 121 35.51 26.06 -44.81
C LYS A 121 34.37 27.09 -44.73
N THR A 122 34.66 28.31 -44.25
CA THR A 122 33.86 29.54 -44.43
C THR A 122 32.48 29.55 -43.75
N ARG A 123 32.03 30.60 -43.06
CA ARG A 123 32.41 32.01 -43.08
C ARG A 123 31.62 32.72 -41.98
N GLU A 124 32.24 33.76 -41.43
CA GLU A 124 31.62 35.02 -40.97
C GLU A 124 30.80 35.08 -39.66
N GLN A 125 31.41 35.84 -38.73
CA GLN A 125 30.84 36.89 -37.86
C GLN A 125 30.05 36.41 -36.63
N ASP A 126 30.35 36.80 -35.39
CA ASP A 126 31.10 37.96 -34.88
C ASP A 126 31.93 37.60 -33.65
N GLU A 127 33.09 38.22 -33.61
CA GLU A 127 34.03 38.31 -32.49
C GLU A 127 33.47 39.30 -31.45
N GLN A 128 33.56 38.99 -30.15
CA GLN A 128 34.19 39.84 -29.10
C GLN A 128 33.81 39.38 -27.67
N ILE A 129 34.60 38.41 -27.13
CA ILE A 129 35.50 38.51 -25.94
C ILE A 129 34.97 39.43 -24.80
N ASP A 130 34.70 39.05 -23.54
CA ASP A 130 35.23 38.06 -22.55
C ASP A 130 34.44 38.26 -21.22
N PRO A 131 34.73 37.64 -20.04
CA PRO A 131 35.52 36.45 -19.72
C PRO A 131 34.82 35.51 -18.70
N PHE A 132 35.42 34.34 -18.51
CA PHE A 132 35.26 33.43 -17.37
C PHE A 132 34.11 32.39 -17.47
N HIS A 133 34.56 31.19 -17.85
CA HIS A 133 33.92 29.91 -17.61
C HIS A 133 33.37 29.77 -16.18
N ASP A 134 32.22 29.11 -16.06
CA ASP A 134 32.16 27.96 -15.15
C ASP A 134 31.25 26.86 -15.72
N PRO A 135 31.77 25.63 -15.97
CA PRO A 135 31.10 24.55 -16.67
C PRO A 135 30.32 23.59 -15.75
N LEU A 136 29.67 24.06 -14.68
CA LEU A 136 29.02 23.18 -13.69
C LEU A 136 27.59 23.57 -13.27
N ALA A 137 26.93 24.49 -13.97
CA ALA A 137 25.53 24.82 -13.71
C ALA A 137 24.58 23.81 -14.39
N SER A 138 24.65 22.55 -13.94
CA SER A 138 23.66 21.52 -14.22
C SER A 138 22.34 21.86 -13.51
N PRO A 139 21.19 22.00 -14.22
CA PRO A 139 19.89 22.25 -13.58
C PRO A 139 19.30 21.05 -12.83
N LEU A 140 20.00 19.91 -12.77
CA LEU A 140 19.47 18.62 -12.30
C LEU A 140 19.41 18.43 -10.78
N LEU A 141 19.64 19.47 -9.97
CA LEU A 141 19.46 19.40 -8.51
C LEU A 141 18.56 20.48 -7.90
N ALA A 142 17.98 21.37 -8.70
CA ALA A 142 17.04 22.38 -8.21
C ALA A 142 15.59 21.88 -8.04
N ALA A 143 15.30 20.63 -8.41
CA ALA A 143 13.94 20.09 -8.46
C ALA A 143 13.75 18.85 -7.55
N ARG A 144 13.75 19.04 -6.22
CA ARG A 144 12.92 18.22 -5.29
C ARG A 144 12.86 18.81 -3.87
N ARG A 145 12.02 19.83 -3.68
CA ARG A 145 11.25 19.97 -2.42
C ARG A 145 9.84 19.44 -2.72
N PRO A 146 9.29 18.48 -1.97
CA PRO A 146 7.87 18.19 -2.04
C PRO A 146 7.06 19.32 -1.38
N PRO A 147 5.89 19.71 -1.91
CA PRO A 147 4.93 20.48 -1.14
C PRO A 147 4.36 19.61 -0.02
N GLU A 148 4.49 20.13 1.18
CA GLU A 148 3.98 19.63 2.45
C GLU A 148 2.45 19.68 2.45
N ILE A 149 1.78 18.52 2.43
CA ILE A 149 0.42 18.38 2.97
C ILE A 149 0.59 17.68 4.31
N ALA A 150 0.57 18.47 5.38
CA ALA A 150 0.50 17.97 6.73
C ALA A 150 -0.82 17.23 6.92
N THR A 151 -0.74 15.89 6.91
CA THR A 151 -1.81 15.00 7.30
C THR A 151 -2.16 15.20 8.76
N THR A 152 -3.47 15.32 8.98
CA THR A 152 -4.12 15.36 10.27
C THR A 152 -3.79 14.10 11.08
N THR A 153 -2.88 14.20 12.04
CA THR A 153 -2.82 13.25 13.16
C THR A 153 -2.20 13.93 14.37
N SER A 154 -3.07 14.64 15.09
CA SER A 154 -2.89 14.97 16.51
C SER A 154 -4.22 15.43 17.12
N LEU A 155 -5.35 14.80 16.73
CA LEU A 155 -6.69 15.10 17.27
C LEU A 155 -6.99 14.40 18.61
N TRP A 156 -5.96 13.98 19.36
CA TRP A 156 -6.11 13.40 20.69
C TRP A 156 -4.89 13.73 21.56
N ARG A 157 -4.77 14.98 22.01
CA ARG A 157 -3.93 15.28 23.17
C ARG A 157 -4.50 16.45 23.98
N HIS A 158 -5.54 16.11 24.74
CA HIS A 158 -6.02 16.73 25.98
C HIS A 158 -6.89 18.00 25.91
N ALA A 159 -8.14 17.84 26.35
CA ALA A 159 -8.90 18.86 27.08
C ALA A 159 -8.32 18.99 28.51
N PRO A 160 -8.40 20.16 29.17
CA PRO A 160 -9.63 20.52 29.87
C PRO A 160 -10.00 22.03 29.79
N GLU A 161 -11.24 22.34 30.20
CA GLU A 161 -11.73 23.57 30.88
C GLU A 161 -11.25 24.94 30.36
N GLU A 162 -12.04 25.97 30.10
CA GLU A 162 -13.32 26.49 30.60
C GLU A 162 -13.46 27.78 29.73
N ILE A 163 -14.63 28.25 29.30
CA ILE A 163 -15.26 29.43 29.89
C ILE A 163 -16.28 29.92 28.84
N SER A 164 -17.50 30.07 29.31
CA SER A 164 -18.56 30.83 28.65
C SER A 164 -18.13 32.30 28.50
N ARG A 165 -18.27 32.89 27.31
CA ARG A 165 -19.05 34.13 27.04
C ARG A 165 -18.72 34.78 25.69
N PRO A 166 -19.69 35.49 25.08
CA PRO A 166 -19.58 36.02 23.73
C PRO A 166 -19.04 37.47 23.67
N ARG A 167 -18.28 37.72 22.59
CA ARG A 167 -18.30 38.88 21.69
C ARG A 167 -18.40 40.29 22.30
N ALA A 168 -17.34 41.08 22.16
CA ALA A 168 -17.44 42.53 22.04
C ALA A 168 -16.34 43.14 21.15
N THR A 169 -16.82 44.03 20.29
CA THR A 169 -16.22 44.88 19.28
C THR A 169 -15.26 45.92 19.85
N ARG A 170 -14.10 46.17 19.21
CA ARG A 170 -13.38 47.48 19.16
C ARG A 170 -12.20 47.37 18.17
N VAL A 171 -12.27 47.92 16.96
CA VAL A 171 -11.87 49.28 16.52
C VAL A 171 -10.43 49.69 16.89
N ALA A 172 -9.61 49.75 15.83
CA ALA A 172 -8.47 50.63 15.55
C ALA A 172 -7.36 50.86 16.59
N SER A 173 -6.11 50.60 16.18
CA SER A 173 -5.10 51.67 16.04
C SER A 173 -3.82 51.16 15.36
N ILE A 174 -3.36 51.98 14.43
CA ILE A 174 -2.07 52.02 13.75
C ILE A 174 -0.90 51.84 14.74
N SER A 175 0.10 51.03 14.40
CA SER A 175 1.49 51.31 14.81
C SER A 175 2.47 50.64 13.84
N SER A 176 3.20 51.51 13.14
CA SER A 176 4.37 51.25 12.32
C SER A 176 5.49 50.55 13.11
N ASN A 177 6.16 49.58 12.50
CA ASN A 177 7.60 49.63 12.22
C ASN A 177 8.09 48.29 11.64
N ALA A 178 8.46 48.32 10.36
CA ALA A 178 9.52 47.46 9.83
C ALA A 178 10.86 48.13 10.15
N PRO A 179 11.89 47.33 10.45
CA PRO A 179 13.03 47.23 9.52
C PRO A 179 13.48 45.75 9.40
N GLY A 180 13.66 45.16 8.23
CA GLY A 180 14.84 45.31 7.36
C GLY A 180 15.46 43.90 7.15
N PRO A 181 16.09 43.58 6.00
CA PRO A 181 16.25 42.19 5.54
C PRO A 181 17.73 41.75 5.48
N LEU A 182 18.21 40.93 6.43
CA LEU A 182 19.55 40.30 6.34
C LEU A 182 19.57 38.95 7.09
N ASP A 183 20.41 38.03 6.57
CA ASP A 183 20.86 36.73 7.13
C ASP A 183 20.13 35.45 6.70
N SER A 184 20.01 35.24 5.38
CA SER A 184 19.68 33.92 4.80
C SER A 184 20.82 32.89 4.90
N THR A 185 22.04 33.32 5.24
CA THR A 185 23.23 32.45 5.35
C THR A 185 23.36 31.75 6.70
N ALA A 186 22.82 32.35 7.77
CA ALA A 186 22.78 31.74 9.10
C ALA A 186 21.81 30.54 9.15
N ALA A 187 20.60 30.68 8.59
CA ALA A 187 19.61 29.59 8.55
C ALA A 187 20.07 28.37 7.72
N HIS A 188 20.93 28.56 6.71
CA HIS A 188 21.49 27.47 5.89
C HIS A 188 22.60 26.69 6.60
N ASN A 189 23.30 27.30 7.57
CA ASN A 189 24.37 26.64 8.29
C ASN A 189 23.84 25.73 9.42
N GLU A 190 22.76 26.13 10.10
CA GLU A 190 22.10 25.33 11.15
C GLU A 190 21.47 24.06 10.57
N THR A 191 20.73 24.20 9.46
CA THR A 191 20.13 23.06 8.75
C THR A 191 21.18 22.08 8.22
N SER A 192 22.33 22.59 7.76
CA SER A 192 23.45 21.75 7.32
C SER A 192 24.18 21.06 8.47
N ALA A 193 24.14 21.60 9.69
CA ALA A 193 24.72 20.98 10.88
C ALA A 193 23.83 19.86 11.41
N GLU A 194 22.50 20.08 11.44
CA GLU A 194 21.51 19.10 11.86
C GLU A 194 21.49 17.88 10.92
N LEU A 195 21.55 18.09 9.60
CA LEU A 195 21.63 17.01 8.63
C LEU A 195 22.88 16.14 8.83
N ARG A 196 24.03 16.77 9.13
CA ARG A 196 25.28 16.04 9.42
C ARG A 196 25.18 15.24 10.72
N ALA A 197 24.48 15.76 11.73
CA ALA A 197 24.22 15.03 12.96
C ALA A 197 23.35 13.79 12.69
N HIS A 198 22.25 13.92 11.94
CA HIS A 198 21.38 12.79 11.58
C HIS A 198 22.10 11.74 10.73
N LEU A 199 22.96 12.14 9.78
CA LEU A 199 23.77 11.21 9.00
C LEU A 199 24.77 10.44 9.87
N SER A 200 25.39 11.11 10.84
CA SER A 200 26.31 10.45 11.78
C SER A 200 25.59 9.44 12.68
N GLU A 201 24.34 9.75 13.07
CA GLU A 201 23.52 8.84 13.88
C GLU A 201 23.06 7.62 13.09
N LEU A 202 22.62 7.83 11.85
CA LEU A 202 22.22 6.75 10.95
C LEU A 202 23.41 5.82 10.66
N ARG A 203 24.59 6.39 10.40
CA ARG A 203 25.83 5.63 10.24
C ARG A 203 26.10 4.73 11.45
N ALA A 204 26.03 5.30 12.66
CA ALA A 204 26.23 4.54 13.89
C ALA A 204 25.16 3.46 14.13
N LYS A 205 23.91 3.67 13.69
CA LYS A 205 22.85 2.66 13.75
C LYS A 205 23.13 1.50 12.79
N VAL A 206 23.60 1.79 11.57
CA VAL A 206 23.97 0.76 10.58
C VAL A 206 25.13 -0.09 11.09
N ASP A 207 26.19 0.53 11.59
CA ASP A 207 27.37 -0.18 12.11
C ASP A 207 26.99 -1.12 13.28
N ARG A 208 26.06 -0.71 14.15
CA ARG A 208 25.52 -1.56 15.22
C ARG A 208 24.72 -2.76 14.69
N GLN A 209 23.98 -2.60 13.60
CA GLN A 209 23.25 -3.71 12.99
C GLN A 209 24.18 -4.72 12.32
N GLU A 210 25.23 -4.24 11.65
CA GLU A 210 26.24 -5.12 11.06
C GLU A 210 26.93 -6.00 12.13
N GLU A 211 27.27 -5.42 13.29
CA GLU A 211 27.87 -6.16 14.41
C GLU A 211 26.89 -7.19 15.00
N MET A 212 25.60 -6.85 15.11
CA MET A 212 24.58 -7.79 15.57
C MET A 212 24.41 -8.97 14.61
N LEU A 213 24.41 -8.71 13.30
CA LEU A 213 24.35 -9.75 12.28
C LEU A 213 25.56 -10.67 12.31
N ARG A 214 26.77 -10.11 12.46
CA ARG A 214 28.01 -10.91 12.60
C ARG A 214 27.96 -11.84 13.80
N ARG A 215 27.44 -11.37 14.95
CA ARG A 215 27.27 -12.20 16.16
C ARG A 215 26.25 -13.32 15.97
N ILE A 216 25.12 -13.05 15.31
CA ILE A 216 24.11 -14.07 15.02
C ILE A 216 24.69 -15.11 14.07
N MET A 217 25.38 -14.69 13.01
CA MET A 217 25.98 -15.60 12.04
C MET A 217 27.02 -16.52 12.69
N ALA A 218 27.93 -15.96 13.50
CA ALA A 218 28.91 -16.74 14.25
C ALA A 218 28.25 -17.73 15.24
N ALA A 219 27.16 -17.32 15.91
CA ALA A 219 26.41 -18.20 16.81
C ALA A 219 25.67 -19.33 16.06
N VAL A 220 25.17 -19.05 14.85
CA VAL A 220 24.52 -20.05 13.98
C VAL A 220 25.55 -21.07 13.48
N GLU A 221 26.72 -20.60 13.03
CA GLU A 221 27.80 -21.45 12.55
C GLU A 221 28.34 -22.36 13.66
N GLY A 222 28.52 -21.81 14.87
CA GLY A 222 28.90 -22.59 16.06
C GLY A 222 27.90 -23.68 16.43
N ARG A 223 26.59 -23.41 16.32
CA ARG A 223 25.54 -24.43 16.55
C ARG A 223 25.52 -25.51 15.47
N GLN A 224 25.80 -25.18 14.21
CA GLN A 224 25.86 -26.16 13.13
C GLN A 224 27.04 -27.11 13.29
N ALA A 225 28.20 -26.61 13.72
CA ALA A 225 29.36 -27.46 14.05
C ALA A 225 29.03 -28.44 15.18
N GLN A 226 28.42 -27.95 16.27
CA GLN A 226 28.04 -28.77 17.42
C GLN A 226 27.00 -29.86 17.07
N HIS A 227 26.05 -29.56 16.18
CA HIS A 227 25.05 -30.53 15.73
C HIS A 227 25.64 -31.59 14.77
N ARG A 228 26.68 -31.24 14.01
CA ARG A 228 27.39 -32.17 13.12
C ARG A 228 28.26 -33.16 13.90
N ASP A 229 28.88 -32.70 14.98
CA ASP A 229 29.70 -33.56 15.86
C ASP A 229 28.83 -34.52 16.70
N ALA A 230 27.66 -34.08 17.15
CA ALA A 230 26.68 -34.93 17.83
C ALA A 230 26.16 -36.06 16.92
N ALA A 231 25.84 -35.75 15.67
CA ALA A 231 25.41 -36.75 14.68
C ALA A 231 26.52 -37.74 14.29
N GLY A 232 27.79 -37.31 14.33
CA GLY A 232 28.95 -38.17 14.08
C GLY A 232 29.23 -39.17 15.19
N GLN A 233 28.96 -38.81 16.46
CA GLN A 233 29.16 -39.71 17.60
C GLN A 233 28.05 -40.77 17.75
N GLU A 234 26.80 -40.47 17.39
CA GLU A 234 25.71 -41.47 17.39
C GLU A 234 25.90 -42.55 16.31
N GLY A 235 26.41 -42.18 15.13
CA GLY A 235 26.68 -43.14 14.05
C GLY A 235 27.81 -44.14 14.34
N SER A 236 28.71 -43.83 15.28
CA SER A 236 29.83 -44.70 15.65
C SER A 236 29.52 -45.66 16.81
N ARG A 237 28.38 -45.49 17.50
CA ARG A 237 27.94 -46.37 18.59
C ARG A 237 27.03 -47.52 18.13
N SER A 238 26.63 -47.53 16.86
CA SER A 238 25.74 -48.55 16.27
C SER A 238 26.42 -49.47 15.24
N ARG A 239 27.76 -49.58 15.28
CA ARG A 239 28.53 -50.61 14.55
C ARG A 239 29.30 -51.49 15.50
#